data_AF-A0A7X9HV18-F1
#
_entry.id   AF-A0A7X9HV18-F1
#
_cell.length_a   1.000
_cell.length_b   1.000
_cell.length_c   1.000
_cell.angle_alpha   90.00
_cell.angle_beta   90.00
_cell.angle_gamma   90.00
#
_symmetry.space_group_name_H-M   'P 1'
#
loop_
_entity.id
_entity.type
_entity.pdbx_description
1 polymer ?
#
loop_
_entity_poly.entity_id
_entity_poly.type
_entity_poly.pdbx_seq_one_letter_code
_entity_poly.pdbx_strand_id
1 'polypeptide(L)'
;MKKKPINKFDTLVDKLIQEFIKIPNFDLTQTDEIGNKVFNIITFRLAEVSSYKDLVCSHFIPATNKAIHDSKVDFQNSRYKVFLKTNQLDFQETLYDTVRLAYVGLFHKLENYINDVVKLPELIMGDLFETDGTVVKWAKDKFDFDIRDWQQFYITHKINWICNCVKHKDGFPVKLPKPIGFKYADENQRIKIKPDEFKRDCELLIQFYPIYLQTIFLFAQHKLATEKPLIEKEWEHSPDLYIKQVENINNLETQMTAFVNTLKQMK
;
A
#
# COMPACT_ATOMS: atom_id res chain seq x y z
N MET A 1 5.28 7.77 -40.30
CA MET A 1 4.39 6.88 -39.53
C MET A 1 4.21 7.46 -38.14
N LYS A 2 2.98 7.77 -37.69
CA LYS A 2 2.75 8.11 -36.28
C LYS A 2 3.11 6.89 -35.44
N LYS A 3 4.05 7.01 -34.49
CA LYS A 3 4.37 5.92 -33.55
C LYS A 3 3.05 5.42 -32.95
N LYS A 4 2.79 4.11 -33.02
CA LYS A 4 1.63 3.52 -32.33
C LYS A 4 1.71 3.94 -30.87
N PRO A 5 0.60 4.44 -30.27
CA PRO A 5 0.59 4.76 -28.85
C PRO A 5 0.95 3.49 -28.09
N ILE A 6 2.00 3.57 -27.26
CA ILE A 6 2.45 2.46 -26.43
C ILE A 6 1.37 2.23 -25.37
N ASN A 7 0.85 1.00 -25.29
CA ASN A 7 -0.12 0.64 -24.26
C ASN A 7 0.60 0.61 -22.90
N LYS A 8 0.16 1.49 -21.99
CA LYS A 8 0.75 1.63 -20.66
C LYS A 8 0.52 0.40 -19.78
N PHE A 9 -0.61 -0.28 -19.95
CA PHE A 9 -0.89 -1.52 -19.23
C PHE A 9 0.06 -2.61 -19.70
N ASP A 10 0.18 -2.81 -21.01
CA ASP A 10 1.14 -3.76 -21.58
C ASP A 10 2.57 -3.46 -21.11
N THR A 11 2.96 -2.18 -21.09
CA THR A 11 4.30 -1.78 -20.58
C THR A 11 4.50 -2.13 -19.10
N LEU A 12 3.46 -2.01 -18.27
CA LEU A 12 3.53 -2.41 -16.86
C LEU A 12 3.63 -3.93 -16.73
N VAL A 13 2.77 -4.66 -17.45
CA VAL A 13 2.75 -6.12 -17.48
C VAL A 13 4.11 -6.66 -17.96
N ASP A 14 4.66 -6.09 -19.03
CA ASP A 14 5.97 -6.45 -19.56
C ASP A 14 7.07 -6.21 -18.52
N LYS A 15 7.06 -5.07 -17.83
CA LYS A 15 8.04 -4.80 -16.75
C LYS A 15 7.91 -5.79 -15.60
N LEU A 16 6.69 -6.12 -15.20
CA LEU A 16 6.45 -7.12 -14.17
C LEU A 16 6.96 -8.48 -14.63
N ILE A 17 6.61 -8.93 -15.84
CA ILE A 17 7.10 -10.19 -16.42
C ILE A 17 8.64 -10.21 -16.46
N GLN A 18 9.29 -9.12 -16.88
CA GLN A 18 10.75 -9.03 -16.93
C GLN A 18 11.39 -9.18 -15.55
N GLU A 19 10.77 -8.66 -14.49
CA GLU A 19 11.25 -8.87 -13.12
C GLU A 19 10.94 -10.29 -12.62
N PHE A 20 9.76 -10.82 -12.93
CA PHE A 20 9.33 -12.13 -12.47
C PHE A 20 10.04 -13.30 -13.18
N ILE A 21 10.41 -13.18 -14.46
CA ILE A 21 11.21 -14.18 -15.19
C ILE A 21 12.57 -14.44 -14.51
N LYS A 22 13.08 -13.48 -13.73
CA LYS A 22 14.32 -13.65 -12.95
C LYS A 22 14.14 -14.62 -11.77
N ILE A 23 12.90 -14.94 -11.40
CA ILE A 23 12.59 -15.89 -10.34
C ILE A 23 12.75 -17.32 -10.91
N PRO A 24 13.52 -18.19 -10.25
CA PRO A 24 13.63 -19.59 -10.66
C PRO A 24 12.25 -20.26 -10.79
N ASN A 25 12.05 -21.00 -11.88
CA ASN A 25 10.80 -21.71 -12.20
C ASN A 25 9.57 -20.78 -12.37
N PHE A 26 9.75 -19.55 -12.83
CA PHE A 26 8.64 -18.61 -13.07
C PHE A 26 7.57 -19.16 -14.03
N ASP A 27 7.97 -19.98 -14.99
CA ASP A 27 7.10 -20.74 -15.90
C ASP A 27 6.07 -21.61 -15.15
N LEU A 28 6.36 -22.05 -13.92
CA LEU A 28 5.36 -22.70 -13.06
C LEU A 28 4.23 -21.77 -12.64
N THR A 29 4.47 -20.46 -12.52
CA THR A 29 3.40 -19.49 -12.20
C THR A 29 2.39 -19.30 -13.35
N GLN A 30 2.73 -19.77 -14.56
CA GLN A 30 1.82 -19.74 -15.71
C GLN A 30 1.09 -21.07 -15.92
N THR A 31 1.60 -22.16 -15.36
CA THR A 31 1.10 -23.52 -15.57
C THR A 31 0.42 -24.10 -14.33
N ASP A 32 0.76 -23.62 -13.13
CA ASP A 32 0.10 -23.95 -11.86
C ASP A 32 -1.06 -22.98 -11.56
N GLU A 33 -2.21 -23.52 -11.15
CA GLU A 33 -3.42 -22.73 -10.89
C GLU A 33 -3.23 -21.74 -9.73
N ILE A 34 -2.57 -22.18 -8.65
CA ILE A 34 -2.32 -21.35 -7.46
C ILE A 34 -1.29 -20.27 -7.81
N GLY A 35 -0.20 -20.65 -8.47
CA GLY A 35 0.83 -19.74 -8.97
C GLY A 35 0.24 -18.65 -9.87
N ASN A 36 -0.65 -19.02 -10.80
CA ASN A 36 -1.32 -18.08 -11.69
C ASN A 36 -2.24 -17.12 -10.91
N LYS A 37 -3.00 -17.64 -9.96
CA LYS A 37 -3.88 -16.84 -9.10
C LYS A 37 -3.10 -15.82 -8.28
N VAL A 38 -1.98 -16.22 -7.68
CA VAL A 38 -1.09 -15.34 -6.91
C VAL A 38 -0.51 -14.23 -7.79
N PHE A 39 0.04 -14.62 -8.96
CA PHE A 39 0.59 -13.68 -9.93
C PHE A 39 -0.44 -12.63 -10.36
N ASN A 40 -1.67 -13.07 -10.67
CA ASN A 40 -2.76 -12.19 -11.07
C ASN A 40 -3.15 -11.22 -9.95
N ILE A 41 -3.31 -11.70 -8.71
CA ILE A 41 -3.64 -10.83 -7.57
C ILE A 41 -2.61 -9.71 -7.41
N ILE A 42 -1.32 -10.05 -7.41
CA ILE A 42 -0.25 -9.08 -7.22
C ILE A 42 -0.21 -8.08 -8.40
N THR A 43 -0.24 -8.60 -9.62
CA THR A 43 -0.19 -7.81 -10.86
C THR A 43 -1.37 -6.84 -10.95
N PHE A 44 -2.60 -7.32 -10.71
CA PHE A 44 -3.79 -6.48 -10.78
C PHE A 44 -3.78 -5.38 -9.72
N ARG A 45 -3.35 -5.66 -8.49
CA ARG A 45 -3.31 -4.63 -7.44
C ARG A 45 -2.24 -3.58 -7.68
N LEU A 46 -1.07 -3.96 -8.20
CA LEU A 46 -0.03 -3.00 -8.63
C LEU A 46 -0.49 -2.16 -9.83
N ALA A 47 -1.17 -2.78 -10.80
CA ALA A 47 -1.75 -2.08 -11.93
C ALA A 47 -2.85 -1.11 -11.50
N GLU A 48 -3.72 -1.51 -10.57
CA GLU A 48 -4.83 -0.70 -10.09
C GLU A 48 -4.35 0.62 -9.45
N VAL A 49 -3.36 0.57 -8.55
CA VAL A 49 -2.80 1.78 -7.94
C VAL A 49 -2.03 2.64 -8.96
N SER A 50 -1.33 2.01 -9.91
CA SER A 50 -0.57 2.72 -10.95
C SER A 50 -1.49 3.44 -11.92
N SER A 51 -2.54 2.76 -12.40
CA SER A 51 -3.58 3.35 -13.25
C SER A 51 -4.37 4.42 -12.51
N TYR A 52 -4.61 4.26 -11.21
CA TYR A 52 -5.27 5.28 -10.40
C TYR A 52 -4.43 6.55 -10.26
N LYS A 53 -3.11 6.40 -10.01
CA LYS A 53 -2.17 7.53 -10.01
C LYS A 53 -2.23 8.29 -11.34
N ASP A 54 -2.17 7.57 -12.46
CA ASP A 54 -2.24 8.15 -13.79
C ASP A 54 -3.58 8.86 -14.05
N LEU A 55 -4.70 8.24 -13.67
CA LEU A 55 -6.05 8.81 -13.79
C LEU A 55 -6.13 10.16 -13.07
N VAL A 56 -5.73 10.21 -11.81
CA VAL A 56 -5.83 11.43 -11.01
C VAL A 56 -4.85 12.49 -11.53
N CYS A 57 -3.58 12.14 -11.69
CA CYS A 57 -2.54 13.12 -12.01
C CYS A 57 -2.63 13.64 -13.45
N SER A 58 -3.02 12.79 -14.40
CA SER A 58 -3.02 13.15 -15.83
C SER A 58 -4.39 13.59 -16.34
N HIS A 59 -5.48 13.30 -15.62
CA HIS A 59 -6.83 13.66 -16.07
C HIS A 59 -7.58 14.54 -15.06
N PHE A 60 -7.74 14.10 -13.81
CA PHE A 60 -8.58 14.84 -12.85
C PHE A 60 -7.95 16.17 -12.42
N ILE A 61 -6.66 16.19 -12.12
CA ILE A 61 -5.95 17.41 -11.74
C ILE A 61 -5.94 18.43 -12.89
N PRO A 62 -5.56 18.06 -14.13
CA PRO A 62 -5.67 18.97 -15.28
C PRO A 62 -7.10 19.47 -15.55
N ALA A 63 -8.11 18.59 -15.47
CA ALA A 63 -9.49 19.00 -15.64
C ALA A 63 -9.94 19.99 -14.56
N THR A 64 -9.52 19.78 -13.31
CA THR A 64 -9.79 20.70 -12.21
C THR A 64 -9.12 22.06 -12.44
N ASN A 65 -7.86 22.07 -12.85
CA ASN A 65 -7.15 23.31 -13.18
C ASN A 65 -7.83 24.09 -14.32
N LYS A 66 -8.32 23.39 -15.34
CA LYS A 66 -9.10 24.00 -16.42
C LYS A 66 -10.41 24.60 -15.89
N ALA A 67 -11.17 23.86 -15.11
CA ALA A 67 -12.42 24.35 -14.51
C ALA A 67 -12.19 25.57 -13.61
N ILE A 68 -11.09 25.58 -12.84
CA ILE A 68 -10.65 26.73 -12.04
C ILE A 68 -10.35 27.93 -12.94
N HIS A 69 -9.61 27.73 -14.03
CA HIS A 69 -9.29 28.79 -14.97
C HIS A 69 -10.54 29.38 -15.62
N ASP A 70 -11.41 28.54 -16.15
CA ASP A 70 -12.65 28.95 -16.80
C ASP A 70 -13.54 29.73 -15.81
N SER A 71 -13.66 29.23 -14.56
CA SER A 71 -14.41 29.92 -13.50
C SER A 71 -13.81 31.28 -13.14
N LYS A 72 -12.48 31.41 -13.12
CA LYS A 72 -11.81 32.70 -12.90
C LYS A 72 -12.10 33.68 -14.02
N VAL A 73 -12.06 33.23 -15.27
CA VAL A 73 -12.35 34.06 -16.46
C VAL A 73 -13.80 34.55 -16.43
N ASP A 74 -14.76 33.66 -16.19
CA ASP A 74 -16.18 34.01 -16.08
C ASP A 74 -16.42 35.04 -14.99
N PHE A 75 -15.76 34.86 -13.84
CA PHE A 75 -15.89 35.77 -12.71
C PHE A 75 -15.28 37.15 -12.99
N GLN A 76 -14.11 37.20 -13.63
CA GLN A 76 -13.45 38.46 -14.04
C GLN A 76 -14.24 39.24 -15.09
N ASN A 77 -14.96 38.52 -15.97
CA ASN A 77 -15.78 39.07 -17.04
C ASN A 77 -17.23 39.34 -16.61
N SER A 78 -17.61 38.96 -15.39
CA SER A 78 -18.97 39.16 -14.88
C SER A 78 -19.33 40.65 -14.80
N ARG A 79 -20.46 41.01 -15.42
CA ARG A 79 -21.08 42.35 -15.28
C ARG A 79 -21.43 42.70 -13.82
N TYR A 80 -21.51 41.69 -12.95
CA TYR A 80 -21.85 41.85 -11.54
C TYR A 80 -20.63 41.89 -10.61
N LYS A 81 -19.40 41.82 -11.13
CA LYS A 81 -18.18 41.76 -10.29
C LYS A 81 -18.03 42.95 -9.33
N VAL A 82 -18.63 44.09 -9.65
CA VAL A 82 -18.65 45.29 -8.78
C VAL A 82 -19.51 45.11 -7.53
N PHE A 83 -20.48 44.19 -7.56
CA PHE A 83 -21.35 43.87 -6.43
C PHE A 83 -20.86 42.63 -5.65
N LEU A 84 -19.95 41.85 -6.22
CA LEU A 84 -19.44 40.61 -5.65
C LEU A 84 -18.10 40.86 -4.95
N LYS A 85 -17.97 40.41 -3.71
CA LYS A 85 -16.69 40.46 -2.97
C LYS A 85 -15.75 39.39 -3.52
N THR A 86 -14.94 39.78 -4.48
CA THR A 86 -14.05 38.89 -5.26
C THR A 86 -12.98 38.20 -4.42
N ASN A 87 -12.62 38.77 -3.27
CA ASN A 87 -11.64 38.24 -2.33
C ASN A 87 -12.15 37.06 -1.48
N GLN A 88 -13.43 36.69 -1.56
CA GLN A 88 -14.00 35.57 -0.80
C GLN A 88 -13.95 34.22 -1.53
N LEU A 89 -13.64 34.21 -2.83
CA LEU A 89 -13.56 32.97 -3.63
C LEU A 89 -12.14 32.40 -3.59
N ASP A 90 -11.95 31.32 -2.83
CA ASP A 90 -10.73 30.52 -2.92
C ASP A 90 -10.86 29.47 -4.02
N PHE A 91 -10.51 29.86 -5.25
CA PHE A 91 -10.48 28.93 -6.39
C PHE A 91 -9.47 27.79 -6.20
N GLN A 92 -8.50 27.92 -5.29
CA GLN A 92 -7.53 26.86 -5.02
C GLN A 92 -8.14 25.74 -4.18
N GLU A 93 -9.19 26.03 -3.40
CA GLU A 93 -9.89 25.05 -2.58
C GLU A 93 -10.46 23.90 -3.42
N THR A 94 -10.97 24.18 -4.62
CA THR A 94 -11.43 23.14 -5.56
C THR A 94 -10.31 22.15 -5.92
N LEU A 95 -9.07 22.63 -6.08
CA LEU A 95 -7.94 21.74 -6.35
C LEU A 95 -7.63 20.87 -5.13
N TYR A 96 -7.66 21.46 -3.93
CA TYR A 96 -7.46 20.71 -2.70
C TYR A 96 -8.57 19.69 -2.45
N ASP A 97 -9.83 20.00 -2.79
CA ASP A 97 -10.94 19.04 -2.77
C ASP A 97 -10.67 17.85 -3.70
N THR A 98 -10.25 18.10 -4.94
CA THR A 98 -9.89 17.03 -5.89
C THR A 98 -8.79 16.12 -5.32
N VAL A 99 -7.74 16.71 -4.74
CA VAL A 99 -6.65 15.93 -4.14
C VAL A 99 -7.13 15.16 -2.90
N ARG A 100 -7.93 15.78 -2.02
CA ARG A 100 -8.48 15.12 -0.82
C ARG A 100 -9.38 13.93 -1.18
N LEU A 101 -10.23 14.07 -2.19
CA LEU A 101 -11.04 12.97 -2.72
C LEU A 101 -10.17 11.88 -3.36
N ALA A 102 -9.06 12.26 -3.99
CA ALA A 102 -8.11 11.28 -4.53
C ALA A 102 -7.47 10.41 -3.45
N TYR A 103 -7.23 10.95 -2.24
CA TYR A 103 -6.78 10.15 -1.09
C TYR A 103 -7.80 9.13 -0.62
N VAL A 104 -9.10 9.43 -0.73
CA VAL A 104 -10.16 8.45 -0.42
C VAL A 104 -10.09 7.26 -1.38
N GLY A 105 -9.95 7.51 -2.68
CA GLY A 105 -9.81 6.44 -3.66
C GLY A 105 -8.50 5.68 -3.50
N LEU A 106 -7.39 6.37 -3.18
CA LEU A 106 -6.09 5.75 -2.91
C LEU A 106 -6.15 4.81 -1.70
N PHE A 107 -6.84 5.22 -0.63
CA PHE A 107 -7.06 4.36 0.54
C PHE A 107 -7.79 3.07 0.18
N HIS A 108 -8.84 3.13 -0.66
CA HIS A 108 -9.53 1.91 -1.09
C HIS A 108 -8.65 0.98 -1.93
N LYS A 109 -7.70 1.50 -2.71
CA LYS A 109 -6.74 0.67 -3.44
C LYS A 109 -5.77 -0.04 -2.49
N LEU A 110 -5.29 0.68 -1.48
CA LEU A 110 -4.48 0.13 -0.39
C LEU A 110 -5.27 -0.93 0.42
N GLU A 111 -6.50 -0.63 0.80
CA GLU A 111 -7.38 -1.52 1.55
C GLU A 111 -7.62 -2.84 0.82
N ASN A 112 -7.97 -2.76 -0.47
CA ASN A 112 -8.14 -3.93 -1.32
C ASN A 112 -6.85 -4.75 -1.46
N TYR A 113 -5.71 -4.08 -1.62
CA TYR A 113 -4.42 -4.75 -1.68
C TYR A 113 -4.16 -5.56 -0.41
N ILE A 114 -4.23 -4.94 0.78
CA ILE A 114 -4.02 -5.64 2.05
C ILE A 114 -4.98 -6.81 2.19
N ASN A 115 -6.27 -6.61 1.93
CA ASN A 115 -7.29 -7.66 2.07
C ASN A 115 -7.07 -8.89 1.20
N ASP A 116 -6.40 -8.73 0.06
CA ASP A 116 -6.06 -9.86 -0.81
C ASP A 116 -4.73 -10.50 -0.41
N VAL A 117 -3.68 -9.71 -0.15
CA VAL A 117 -2.35 -10.27 0.12
C VAL A 117 -2.26 -11.01 1.44
N VAL A 118 -3.06 -10.61 2.45
CA VAL A 118 -3.09 -11.30 3.76
C VAL A 118 -3.70 -12.70 3.70
N LYS A 119 -4.29 -13.10 2.56
CA LYS A 119 -4.86 -14.44 2.35
C LYS A 119 -3.94 -15.34 1.52
N LEU A 120 -2.91 -14.77 0.89
CA LEU A 120 -2.01 -15.51 0.01
C LEU A 120 -1.19 -16.57 0.76
N PRO A 121 -0.70 -16.33 1.99
CA PRO A 121 0.02 -17.36 2.73
C PRO A 121 -0.81 -18.61 2.96
N GLU A 122 -2.06 -18.46 3.42
CA GLU A 122 -2.96 -19.58 3.65
C GLU A 122 -3.34 -20.27 2.34
N LEU A 123 -3.47 -19.52 1.24
CA LEU A 123 -3.74 -20.11 -0.07
C LEU A 123 -2.58 -20.98 -0.58
N ILE A 124 -1.32 -20.63 -0.27
CA ILE A 124 -0.13 -21.30 -0.81
C ILE A 124 0.41 -22.37 0.14
N MET A 125 0.38 -22.09 1.44
CA MET A 125 1.04 -22.88 2.49
C MET A 125 0.06 -23.40 3.53
N GLY A 126 -1.23 -23.11 3.41
CA GLY A 126 -2.26 -23.44 4.42
C GLY A 126 -2.26 -24.91 4.81
N ASP A 127 -2.24 -25.80 3.82
CA ASP A 127 -2.25 -27.25 4.02
C ASP A 127 -0.94 -27.79 4.63
N LEU A 128 0.11 -26.96 4.70
CA LEU A 128 1.39 -27.31 5.30
C LEU A 128 1.50 -26.84 6.76
N PHE A 129 0.56 -26.04 7.25
CA PHE A 129 0.52 -25.59 8.64
C PHE A 129 -0.09 -26.67 9.52
N GLU A 130 0.56 -26.98 10.64
CA GLU A 130 0.10 -28.00 11.58
C GLU A 130 -0.87 -27.43 12.62
N THR A 131 -0.78 -26.13 12.91
CA THR A 131 -1.63 -25.48 13.92
C THR A 131 -2.70 -24.59 13.32
N ASP A 132 -3.88 -24.64 13.95
CA ASP A 132 -5.00 -23.76 13.66
C ASP A 132 -4.62 -22.30 13.92
N GLY A 133 -4.75 -21.46 12.90
CA GLY A 133 -4.55 -20.01 13.01
C GLY A 133 -3.96 -19.41 11.74
N THR A 134 -4.34 -18.18 11.43
CA THR A 134 -3.81 -17.47 10.26
C THR A 134 -2.40 -16.97 10.52
N VAL A 135 -1.62 -16.74 9.47
CA VAL A 135 -0.33 -16.05 9.51
C VAL A 135 -0.48 -14.66 10.14
N VAL A 136 -1.62 -14.01 9.93
CA VAL A 136 -1.97 -12.74 10.58
C VAL A 136 -2.00 -12.89 12.10
N LYS A 137 -2.68 -13.91 12.62
CA LYS A 137 -2.75 -14.17 14.06
C LYS A 137 -1.36 -14.54 14.60
N TRP A 138 -0.64 -15.40 13.89
CA TRP A 138 0.72 -15.81 14.25
C TRP A 138 1.68 -14.62 14.40
N ALA A 139 1.71 -13.72 13.42
CA ALA A 139 2.55 -12.53 13.45
C ALA A 139 2.22 -11.62 14.64
N LYS A 140 0.92 -11.51 14.98
CA LYS A 140 0.48 -10.72 16.13
C LYS A 140 0.89 -11.36 17.45
N ASP A 141 0.65 -12.65 17.63
CA ASP A 141 0.91 -13.36 18.88
C ASP A 141 2.42 -13.49 19.15
N LYS A 142 3.21 -13.77 18.10
CA LYS A 142 4.65 -14.05 18.22
C LYS A 142 5.53 -12.79 18.19
N PHE A 143 5.18 -11.79 17.37
CA PHE A 143 6.03 -10.61 17.14
C PHE A 143 5.38 -9.28 17.52
N ASP A 144 4.16 -9.29 18.08
CA ASP A 144 3.33 -8.10 18.29
C ASP A 144 3.21 -7.26 17.00
N PHE A 145 3.08 -7.93 15.85
CA PHE A 145 2.97 -7.27 14.55
C PHE A 145 1.58 -7.50 13.96
N ASP A 146 0.77 -6.44 13.95
CA ASP A 146 -0.57 -6.49 13.34
C ASP A 146 -0.49 -6.15 11.84
N ILE A 147 -0.58 -7.18 10.99
CA ILE A 147 -0.55 -7.04 9.52
C ILE A 147 -1.73 -6.18 8.98
N ARG A 148 -2.71 -5.82 9.80
CA ARG A 148 -3.83 -4.97 9.37
C ARG A 148 -3.78 -3.57 9.95
N ASP A 149 -2.79 -3.25 10.77
CA ASP A 149 -2.67 -1.92 11.37
C ASP A 149 -2.06 -0.90 10.42
N TRP A 150 -2.93 -0.03 9.90
CA TRP A 150 -2.58 1.08 9.02
C TRP A 150 -1.59 2.08 9.63
N GLN A 151 -1.47 2.13 10.96
CA GLN A 151 -0.63 3.10 11.68
C GLN A 151 0.83 2.66 11.78
N GLN A 152 1.18 1.46 11.32
CA GLN A 152 2.54 0.93 11.44
C GLN A 152 3.53 1.62 10.50
N PHE A 153 3.08 2.04 9.33
CA PHE A 153 3.94 2.66 8.33
C PHE A 153 3.46 4.07 8.04
N TYR A 154 4.40 5.01 7.95
CA TYR A 154 4.09 6.42 7.69
C TYR A 154 3.16 6.62 6.48
N ILE A 155 3.45 5.95 5.35
CA ILE A 155 2.68 6.14 4.11
C ILE A 155 1.24 5.62 4.25
N THR A 156 1.03 4.45 4.85
CA THR A 156 -0.32 3.89 5.07
C THR A 156 -1.06 4.69 6.14
N HIS A 157 -0.37 5.16 7.17
CA HIS A 157 -0.94 6.00 8.23
C HIS A 157 -1.40 7.32 7.66
N LYS A 158 -0.55 7.99 6.86
CA LYS A 158 -0.88 9.23 6.16
C LYS A 158 -2.13 9.07 5.29
N ILE A 159 -2.15 8.07 4.41
CA ILE A 159 -3.27 7.84 3.49
C ILE A 159 -4.56 7.56 4.25
N ASN A 160 -4.52 6.64 5.22
CA ASN A 160 -5.67 6.32 6.07
C ASN A 160 -6.15 7.56 6.86
N TRP A 161 -5.22 8.33 7.44
CA TRP A 161 -5.55 9.50 8.23
C TRP A 161 -6.21 10.58 7.39
N ILE A 162 -5.66 10.92 6.22
CA ILE A 162 -6.29 11.88 5.29
C ILE A 162 -7.67 11.38 4.86
N CYS A 163 -7.79 10.12 4.43
CA CYS A 163 -9.07 9.52 4.04
C CYS A 163 -10.14 9.67 5.15
N ASN A 164 -9.77 9.40 6.39
CA ASN A 164 -10.68 9.56 7.53
C ASN A 164 -11.04 11.01 7.83
N CYS A 165 -10.08 11.93 7.75
CA CYS A 165 -10.36 13.36 7.91
C CYS A 165 -11.36 13.81 6.83
N VAL A 166 -11.17 13.40 5.58
CA VAL A 166 -12.08 13.73 4.46
C VAL A 166 -13.47 13.13 4.67
N LYS A 167 -13.56 11.84 5.01
CA LYS A 167 -14.85 11.14 5.16
C LYS A 167 -15.66 11.58 6.38
N HIS A 168 -15.00 11.85 7.50
CA HIS A 168 -15.66 11.95 8.81
C HIS A 168 -15.48 13.29 9.50
N LYS A 169 -14.59 14.15 8.99
CA LYS A 169 -14.23 15.44 9.60
C LYS A 169 -14.20 16.56 8.55
N ASP A 170 -14.86 16.39 7.41
CA ASP A 170 -14.90 17.37 6.30
C ASP A 170 -13.50 17.88 5.88
N GLY A 171 -12.49 17.01 5.95
CA GLY A 171 -11.11 17.34 5.59
C GLY A 171 -10.33 18.11 6.66
N PHE A 172 -10.88 18.37 7.85
CA PHE A 172 -10.14 19.02 8.96
C PHE A 172 -9.19 18.02 9.68
N PRO A 173 -7.96 18.43 10.03
CA PRO A 173 -6.89 17.56 10.55
C PRO A 173 -7.00 17.27 12.05
N VAL A 174 -8.20 16.91 12.52
CA VAL A 174 -8.51 16.71 13.95
C VAL A 174 -8.45 15.26 14.42
N LYS A 175 -8.25 14.29 13.51
CA LYS A 175 -8.15 12.88 13.88
C LYS A 175 -6.84 12.59 14.62
N LEU A 176 -6.91 11.81 15.69
CA LEU A 176 -5.74 11.25 16.39
C LEU A 176 -5.60 9.74 16.12
N PRO A 177 -4.37 9.18 16.12
CA PRO A 177 -3.09 9.90 16.14
C PRO A 177 -2.78 10.53 14.77
N LYS A 178 -2.08 11.68 14.78
CA LYS A 178 -1.63 12.35 13.55
C LYS A 178 -0.33 11.69 13.04
N PRO A 179 -0.19 11.46 11.72
CA PRO A 179 1.10 11.08 11.13
C PRO A 179 2.14 12.19 11.36
N ILE A 180 3.43 11.84 11.43
CA ILE A 180 4.51 12.77 11.81
C ILE A 180 4.48 14.08 11.01
N GLY A 181 4.29 14.00 9.69
CA GLY A 181 4.20 15.16 8.80
C GLY A 181 3.02 16.12 9.08
N PHE A 182 2.05 15.70 9.90
CA PHE A 182 0.86 16.47 10.24
C PHE A 182 0.74 16.78 11.74
N LYS A 183 1.79 16.52 12.53
CA LYS A 183 1.79 16.74 13.99
C LYS A 183 1.33 18.16 14.37
N TYR A 184 1.72 19.15 13.58
CA TYR A 184 1.42 20.57 13.81
C TYR A 184 0.44 21.15 12.76
N ALA A 185 -0.37 20.31 12.12
CA ALA A 185 -1.38 20.79 11.17
C ALA A 185 -2.43 21.65 11.88
N ASP A 186 -2.77 22.81 11.29
CA ASP A 186 -3.80 23.73 11.79
C ASP A 186 -5.18 23.08 11.74
N GLU A 187 -5.78 22.88 12.91
CA GLU A 187 -7.09 22.22 13.06
C GLU A 187 -8.26 23.08 12.57
N ASN A 188 -8.04 24.37 12.34
CA ASN A 188 -9.05 25.30 11.83
C ASN A 188 -9.02 25.42 10.29
N GLN A 189 -8.14 24.67 9.62
CA GLN A 189 -8.05 24.65 8.17
C GLN A 189 -8.20 23.24 7.63
N ARG A 190 -8.93 23.10 6.53
CA ARG A 190 -8.98 21.84 5.78
C ARG A 190 -7.57 21.50 5.29
N ILE A 191 -7.27 20.21 5.20
CA ILE A 191 -5.99 19.69 4.73
C ILE A 191 -5.71 20.19 3.31
N LYS A 192 -4.58 20.85 3.11
CA LYS A 192 -4.11 21.39 1.82
C LYS A 192 -2.92 20.58 1.34
N ILE A 193 -3.12 19.72 0.34
CA ILE A 193 -2.07 18.87 -0.24
C ILE A 193 -1.87 19.24 -1.71
N LYS A 194 -0.61 19.37 -2.10
CA LYS A 194 -0.25 19.69 -3.49
C LYS A 194 -0.36 18.45 -4.39
N PRO A 195 -0.70 18.62 -5.68
CA PRO A 195 -0.66 17.55 -6.69
C PRO A 195 0.62 16.70 -6.67
N ASP A 196 1.79 17.35 -6.57
CA ASP A 196 3.09 16.66 -6.59
C ASP A 196 3.31 15.79 -5.36
N GLU A 197 2.75 16.19 -4.22
CA GLU A 197 2.80 15.40 -3.00
C GLU A 197 1.95 14.13 -3.15
N PHE A 198 0.70 14.27 -3.62
CA PHE A 198 -0.15 13.11 -3.92
C PHE A 198 0.52 12.12 -4.90
N LYS A 199 1.16 12.64 -5.96
CA LYS A 199 1.89 11.80 -6.92
C LYS A 199 3.01 11.02 -6.24
N ARG A 200 3.81 11.68 -5.39
CA ARG A 200 4.90 11.06 -4.63
C ARG A 200 4.37 10.00 -3.66
N ASP A 201 3.26 10.28 -2.98
CA ASP A 201 2.65 9.32 -2.05
C ASP A 201 2.13 8.07 -2.78
N CYS A 202 1.60 8.21 -3.99
CA CYS A 202 1.27 7.05 -4.83
C CYS A 202 2.52 6.23 -5.19
N GLU A 203 3.65 6.88 -5.47
CA GLU A 203 4.91 6.20 -5.81
C GLU A 203 5.50 5.47 -4.60
N LEU A 204 5.46 6.09 -3.42
CA LEU A 204 5.84 5.44 -2.16
C LEU A 204 4.92 4.24 -1.85
N LEU A 205 3.61 4.36 -2.11
CA LEU A 205 2.68 3.26 -1.92
C LEU A 205 2.97 2.08 -2.87
N ILE A 206 3.27 2.36 -4.14
CA ILE A 206 3.66 1.33 -5.12
C ILE A 206 4.93 0.60 -4.66
N GLN A 207 5.91 1.31 -4.11
CA GLN A 207 7.14 0.72 -3.57
C GLN A 207 6.88 -0.07 -2.26
N PHE A 208 5.90 0.36 -1.48
CA PHE A 208 5.52 -0.31 -0.23
C PHE A 208 4.91 -1.69 -0.46
N TYR A 209 4.08 -1.86 -1.49
CA TYR A 209 3.40 -3.14 -1.78
C TYR A 209 4.35 -4.35 -1.77
N PRO A 210 5.42 -4.43 -2.59
CA PRO A 210 6.30 -5.60 -2.59
C PRO A 210 7.00 -5.83 -1.25
N ILE A 211 7.40 -4.77 -0.53
CA ILE A 211 8.01 -4.88 0.80
C ILE A 211 7.02 -5.50 1.79
N TYR A 212 5.75 -5.08 1.72
CA TYR A 212 4.71 -5.58 2.58
C TYR A 212 4.40 -7.06 2.31
N LEU A 213 4.28 -7.43 1.04
CA LEU A 213 4.12 -8.81 0.61
C LEU A 213 5.26 -9.70 1.14
N GLN A 214 6.51 -9.27 0.95
CA GLN A 214 7.68 -9.99 1.43
C GLN A 214 7.65 -10.17 2.96
N THR A 215 7.25 -9.14 3.70
CA THR A 215 7.11 -9.20 5.15
C THR A 215 6.08 -10.25 5.58
N ILE A 216 4.93 -10.30 4.89
CA ILE A 216 3.88 -11.30 5.15
C ILE A 216 4.42 -12.72 4.88
N PHE A 217 5.10 -12.93 3.76
CA PHE A 217 5.66 -14.24 3.41
C PHE A 217 6.81 -14.66 4.34
N LEU A 218 7.57 -13.71 4.87
CA LEU A 218 8.58 -13.99 5.89
C LEU A 218 7.94 -14.57 7.16
N PHE A 219 6.82 -14.01 7.62
CA PHE A 219 6.05 -14.58 8.73
C PHE A 219 5.49 -15.97 8.40
N ALA A 220 4.99 -16.17 7.17
CA ALA A 220 4.47 -17.45 6.73
C ALA A 220 5.54 -18.55 6.72
N GLN A 221 6.73 -18.23 6.18
CA GLN A 221 7.87 -19.14 6.15
C GLN A 221 8.38 -19.46 7.55
N HIS A 222 8.45 -18.45 8.43
CA HIS A 222 8.81 -18.65 9.83
C HIS A 222 7.80 -19.57 10.53
N LYS A 223 6.49 -19.31 10.37
CA LYS A 223 5.43 -20.16 10.91
C LYS A 223 5.61 -21.61 10.46
N LEU A 224 5.76 -21.83 9.15
CA LEU A 224 5.97 -23.16 8.58
C LEU A 224 7.23 -23.85 9.15
N ALA A 225 8.34 -23.11 9.27
CA ALA A 225 9.60 -23.65 9.79
C ALA A 225 9.49 -24.05 11.26
N THR A 226 8.71 -23.32 12.06
CA THR A 226 8.50 -23.61 13.48
C THR A 226 7.46 -24.68 13.76
N GLU A 227 6.51 -24.89 12.84
CA GLU A 227 5.43 -25.87 13.02
C GLU A 227 5.77 -27.26 12.48
N LYS A 228 6.73 -27.36 11.56
CA LYS A 228 7.03 -28.63 10.90
C LYS A 228 7.51 -29.70 11.91
N PRO A 229 6.97 -30.93 11.85
CA PRO A 229 7.44 -32.08 12.65
C PRO A 229 8.86 -32.57 12.28
N LEU A 230 9.56 -31.88 11.37
CA LEU A 230 10.96 -32.16 11.04
C LEU A 230 11.88 -31.97 12.26
N ILE A 231 11.57 -31.01 13.13
CA ILE A 231 12.37 -30.74 14.34
C ILE A 231 12.38 -32.00 15.24
N GLU A 232 11.23 -32.57 15.60
CA GLU A 232 11.22 -33.76 16.48
C GLU A 232 11.70 -35.04 15.78
N LYS A 233 11.36 -35.26 14.50
CA LYS A 233 11.78 -36.47 13.77
C LYS A 233 13.28 -36.49 13.43
N GLU A 234 13.90 -35.34 13.22
CA GLU A 234 15.35 -35.26 12.98
C GLU A 234 16.18 -35.39 14.25
N TRP A 235 15.67 -34.99 15.42
CA TRP A 235 16.34 -35.25 16.71
C TRP A 235 16.62 -36.75 16.91
N GLU A 236 15.64 -37.61 16.60
CA GLU A 236 15.75 -39.06 16.75
C GLU A 236 16.80 -39.69 15.83
N HIS A 237 17.13 -39.05 14.71
CA HIS A 237 17.99 -39.62 13.66
C HIS A 237 19.32 -38.88 13.45
N SER A 238 19.43 -37.60 13.84
CA SER A 238 20.58 -36.72 13.61
C SER A 238 20.57 -35.48 14.54
N PRO A 239 20.98 -35.63 15.83
CA PRO A 239 20.96 -34.55 16.82
C PRO A 239 21.77 -33.29 16.43
N ASP A 240 22.87 -33.42 15.71
CA ASP A 240 23.68 -32.26 15.27
C ASP A 240 22.95 -31.43 14.21
N LEU A 241 22.19 -32.08 13.33
CA LEU A 241 21.38 -31.43 12.31
C LEU A 241 20.23 -30.65 12.97
N TYR A 242 19.59 -31.27 13.96
CA TYR A 242 18.57 -30.66 14.79
C TYR A 242 19.06 -29.39 15.49
N ILE A 243 20.20 -29.47 16.21
CA ILE A 243 20.74 -28.33 16.95
C ILE A 243 20.96 -27.14 16.00
N LYS A 244 21.57 -27.41 14.85
CA LYS A 244 21.82 -26.39 13.82
C LYS A 244 20.53 -25.80 13.25
N GLN A 245 19.48 -26.59 13.07
CA GLN A 245 18.18 -26.09 12.61
C GLN A 245 17.53 -25.18 13.65
N VAL A 246 17.53 -25.58 14.92
CA VAL A 246 17.00 -24.77 16.03
C VAL A 246 17.78 -23.45 16.16
N GLU A 247 19.11 -23.49 16.06
CA GLU A 247 19.94 -22.28 16.06
C GLU A 247 19.59 -21.34 14.90
N ASN A 248 19.40 -21.88 13.68
CA ASN A 248 19.01 -21.09 12.52
C ASN A 248 17.63 -20.44 12.68
N ILE A 249 16.65 -21.18 13.23
CA ILE A 249 15.30 -20.67 13.50
C ILE A 249 15.37 -19.55 14.56
N ASN A 250 16.11 -19.76 15.65
CA ASN A 250 16.26 -18.74 16.70
C ASN A 250 16.97 -17.47 16.19
N ASN A 251 17.98 -17.63 15.33
CA ASN A 251 18.63 -16.49 14.68
C ASN A 251 17.67 -15.75 13.75
N LEU A 252 16.87 -16.47 12.96
CA LEU A 252 15.83 -15.88 12.11
C LEU A 252 14.78 -15.14 12.94
N GLU A 253 14.29 -15.72 14.04
CA GLU A 253 13.33 -15.09 14.96
C GLU A 253 13.90 -13.78 15.53
N THR A 254 15.19 -13.79 15.92
CA THR A 254 15.90 -12.60 16.41
C THR A 254 15.99 -11.51 15.34
N GLN A 255 16.37 -11.88 14.11
CA GLN A 255 16.46 -10.95 12.98
C GLN A 255 15.07 -10.39 12.60
N MET A 256 14.04 -11.23 12.60
CA MET A 256 12.66 -10.82 12.35
C MET A 256 12.14 -9.87 13.43
N THR A 257 12.46 -10.11 14.69
CA THR A 257 12.11 -9.23 15.80
C THR A 257 12.80 -7.87 15.65
N ALA A 258 14.11 -7.86 15.32
CA ALA A 258 14.85 -6.63 15.06
C ALA A 258 14.30 -5.86 13.84
N PHE A 259 13.93 -6.58 12.78
CA PHE A 259 13.28 -6.01 11.61
C PHE A 259 11.93 -5.38 11.96
N VAL A 260 11.05 -6.11 12.67
CA VAL A 260 9.75 -5.59 13.13
C VAL A 260 9.93 -4.35 14.01
N ASN A 261 10.90 -4.35 14.91
CA ASN A 261 11.20 -3.17 15.73
C ASN A 261 11.67 -1.99 14.89
N THR A 262 12.48 -2.24 13.86
CA THR A 262 12.89 -1.21 12.90
C THR A 262 11.68 -0.65 12.15
N LEU A 263 10.79 -1.52 11.65
CA LEU A 263 9.57 -1.09 10.97
C LEU A 263 8.67 -0.25 11.89
N LYS A 264 8.52 -0.65 13.17
CA LYS A 264 7.77 0.12 14.19
C LYS A 264 8.38 1.50 14.46
N GLN A 265 9.69 1.67 14.26
CA GLN A 265 10.40 2.95 14.42
C GLN A 265 10.33 3.85 13.18
N MET A 266 9.93 3.33 12.01
CA MET A 266 9.72 4.11 10.78
C MET A 266 8.34 4.83 10.74
N LYS A 267 7.62 4.84 11.87
CA LYS A 267 6.37 5.60 12.08
C LYS A 267 6.61 7.10 12.01
#